data_AF-A0A2V8VVW8-F1
#
_entry.id   AF-A0A2V8VVW8-F1
#
_cell.length_a   1.000
_cell.length_b   1.000
_cell.length_c   1.000
_cell.angle_alpha   90.00
_cell.angle_beta   90.00
_cell.angle_gamma   90.00
#
_symmetry.space_group_name_H-M   'P 1'
#
loop_
_entity.id
_entity.type
_entity.pdbx_description
1 polymer ?
#
loop_
_entity_poly.entity_id
_entity_poly.type
_entity_poly.pdbx_seq_one_letter_code
_entity_poly.pdbx_strand_id
1 'polypeptide(L)'
;MFLDCGGIRIYLDANPGTVEAGKNSMIYFQAANVERAHSAFKERGVTVHQPPHVIASLPDRDVWLMWVRDSEENLLGVMEERRK
;
A
#
# COMPACT_ATOMS: atom_id res chain seq x y z
N MET A 1 -11.65 2.52 13.64
CA MET A 1 -10.36 3.05 14.15
C MET A 1 -9.85 4.16 13.26
N PHE A 2 -8.87 4.94 13.71
CA PHE A 2 -8.24 5.98 12.88
C PHE A 2 -6.77 5.65 12.63
N LEU A 3 -6.37 5.71 11.36
CA LEU A 3 -4.98 5.60 10.91
C LEU A 3 -4.44 7.02 10.61
N ASP A 4 -3.28 7.35 11.16
CA ASP A 4 -2.53 8.55 10.75
C ASP A 4 -1.56 8.19 9.62
N CYS A 5 -1.75 8.86 8.48
CA CYS A 5 -0.94 8.68 7.28
C CYS A 5 -0.23 9.99 6.95
N GLY A 6 0.72 10.39 7.79
CA GLY A 6 1.51 11.60 7.56
C GLY A 6 0.65 12.87 7.68
N GLY A 7 -0.21 12.93 8.71
CA GLY A 7 -1.13 14.04 8.94
C GLY A 7 -2.48 13.93 8.24
N ILE A 8 -2.66 12.93 7.36
CA ILE A 8 -3.98 12.55 6.85
C ILE A 8 -4.58 11.52 7.79
N ARG A 9 -5.76 11.81 8.34
CA ARG A 9 -6.48 10.88 9.23
C ARG A 9 -7.52 10.09 8.45
N ILE A 10 -7.33 8.78 8.37
CA ILE A 10 -8.24 7.86 7.68
C ILE A 10 -9.07 7.13 8.73
N TYR A 11 -10.40 7.22 8.64
CA TYR A 11 -11.29 6.39 9.45
C TYR A 11 -11.51 5.05 8.76
N LEU A 12 -11.11 3.98 9.43
CA LEU A 12 -11.36 2.60 9.03
C LEU A 12 -12.47 2.04 9.90
N ASP A 13 -13.60 1.68 9.29
CA ASP A 13 -14.71 1.02 9.99
C ASP A 13 -14.97 -0.34 9.38
N ALA A 14 -15.33 -1.31 10.22
CA ALA A 14 -15.92 -2.53 9.73
C ALA A 14 -17.32 -2.14 9.24
N ASN A 15 -17.53 -2.13 7.92
CA ASN A 15 -18.85 -1.84 7.37
C ASN A 15 -19.87 -2.78 8.03
N PRO A 16 -20.90 -2.26 8.75
CA PRO A 16 -21.87 -3.10 9.45
C PRO A 16 -22.79 -3.89 8.50
N GLY A 17 -22.73 -3.61 7.18
CA GLY A 17 -23.43 -4.35 6.14
C GLY A 17 -22.61 -5.51 5.53
N THR A 18 -23.21 -6.21 4.57
CA THR A 18 -22.51 -7.22 3.76
C THR A 18 -21.39 -6.58 2.96
N VAL A 19 -20.15 -6.89 3.31
CA VAL A 19 -18.97 -6.56 2.50
C VAL A 19 -18.98 -7.46 1.27
N GLU A 20 -19.40 -6.91 0.13
CA GLU A 20 -19.23 -7.61 -1.15
C GLU A 20 -17.75 -7.59 -1.55
N ALA A 21 -17.19 -8.77 -1.85
CA ALA A 21 -15.83 -8.90 -2.32
C ALA A 21 -15.61 -7.99 -3.55
N GLY A 22 -14.59 -7.14 -3.49
CA GLY A 22 -14.28 -6.18 -4.56
C GLY A 22 -15.04 -4.84 -4.50
N LYS A 23 -15.93 -4.62 -3.52
CA LYS A 23 -16.60 -3.31 -3.31
C LYS A 23 -15.99 -2.46 -2.19
N ASN A 24 -14.79 -2.83 -1.72
CA ASN A 24 -14.03 -2.00 -0.79
C ASN A 24 -13.11 -1.04 -1.55
N SER A 25 -12.91 0.15 -0.98
CA SER A 25 -11.90 1.08 -1.46
C SER A 25 -10.50 0.51 -1.24
N MET A 26 -9.65 0.53 -2.26
CA MET A 26 -8.23 0.23 -2.12
C MET A 26 -7.44 1.52 -1.90
N ILE A 27 -6.58 1.54 -0.89
CA ILE A 27 -5.71 2.68 -0.58
C ILE A 27 -4.32 2.40 -1.14
N TYR A 28 -3.78 3.37 -1.88
CA TYR A 28 -2.42 3.37 -2.40
C TYR A 28 -1.63 4.50 -1.75
N PHE A 29 -0.54 4.16 -1.07
CA PHE A 29 0.39 5.12 -0.50
C PHE A 29 1.56 5.37 -1.47
N GLN A 30 1.88 6.64 -1.71
CA GLN A 30 3.06 7.00 -2.47
C GLN A 30 4.30 6.95 -1.56
N ALA A 31 5.30 6.18 -1.97
CA ALA A 31 6.60 6.13 -1.34
C ALA A 31 7.64 6.84 -2.21
N ALA A 32 8.61 7.49 -1.56
CA ALA A 32 9.76 8.06 -2.27
C ALA A 32 10.73 6.98 -2.79
N ASN A 33 10.79 5.83 -2.12
CA ASN A 33 11.54 4.65 -2.54
C ASN A 33 10.86 3.39 -1.98
N VAL A 34 10.27 2.58 -2.85
CA VAL A 34 9.45 1.43 -2.44
C VAL A 34 10.29 0.28 -1.87
N GLU A 35 11.54 0.14 -2.30
CA GLU A 35 12.46 -0.91 -1.84
C GLU A 35 12.96 -0.63 -0.41
N ARG A 36 13.23 0.64 -0.10
CA ARG A 36 13.53 1.10 1.25
C ARG A 36 12.31 0.93 2.17
N ALA A 37 11.11 1.26 1.69
CA ALA A 37 9.88 1.03 2.42
C ALA A 37 9.67 -0.46 2.72
N HIS A 38 9.88 -1.33 1.73
CA HIS A 38 9.83 -2.78 1.90
C HIS A 38 10.80 -3.29 2.96
N SER A 39 12.05 -2.82 2.96
CA SER A 39 13.04 -3.21 3.97
C SER A 39 12.59 -2.81 5.37
N ALA A 40 12.15 -1.56 5.55
CA ALA A 40 11.63 -1.07 6.82
C ALA A 40 10.36 -1.83 7.30
N PHE A 41 9.50 -2.25 6.37
CA PHE A 41 8.32 -3.06 6.67
C PHE A 41 8.68 -4.46 7.15
N LYS A 42 9.64 -5.13 6.50
CA LYS A 42 10.12 -6.44 6.96
C LYS A 42 10.76 -6.35 8.35
N GLU A 43 11.57 -5.33 8.60
CA GLU A 43 12.18 -5.08 9.92
C GLU A 43 11.14 -4.87 11.03
N ARG A 44 9.98 -4.28 10.68
CA ARG A 44 8.87 -4.03 11.61
C ARG A 44 7.86 -5.19 11.70
N GLY A 45 8.10 -6.29 10.99
CA GLY A 45 7.20 -7.45 11.00
C GLY A 45 5.88 -7.23 10.25
N VAL A 46 5.81 -6.27 9.33
CA VAL A 46 4.62 -6.06 8.48
C VAL A 46 4.48 -7.22 7.49
N THR A 47 3.26 -7.73 7.33
CA THR A 47 2.94 -8.79 6.37
C THR A 47 3.04 -8.25 4.94
N VAL A 48 4.08 -8.67 4.22
CA VAL A 48 4.24 -8.37 2.79
C VAL A 48 3.47 -9.41 1.98
N HIS A 49 2.41 -8.98 1.30
CA HIS A 49 1.61 -9.82 0.41
C HIS A 49 2.30 -10.03 -0.94
N GLN A 50 2.87 -8.96 -1.50
CA GLN A 50 3.67 -9.01 -2.72
C GLN A 50 4.82 -8.00 -2.62
N PRO A 51 6.09 -8.41 -2.84
CA PRO A 51 7.23 -7.50 -2.75
C PRO A 51 7.24 -6.45 -3.88
N PRO A 52 8.06 -5.39 -3.76
CA PRO A 52 8.20 -4.39 -4.80
C PRO A 52 8.59 -4.97 -6.15
N HIS A 53 7.89 -4.55 -7.19
CA HIS A 53 8.20 -4.88 -8.58
C HIS A 53 7.66 -3.79 -9.51
N VAL A 54 8.21 -3.70 -10.72
CA VAL A 54 7.71 -2.80 -11.76
C VAL A 54 6.43 -3.38 -12.35
N ILE A 55 5.36 -2.59 -12.34
CA ILE A 55 4.07 -2.95 -12.95
C ILE A 55 3.84 -2.27 -14.30
N ALA A 56 4.56 -1.17 -14.57
CA ALA A 56 4.53 -0.49 -15.85
C ALA A 56 5.86 0.25 -16.09
N SER A 57 6.41 0.10 -17.29
CA SER A 57 7.54 0.90 -17.75
C SER A 57 7.08 1.91 -18.79
N LEU A 58 7.19 3.19 -18.47
CA LEU A 58 6.87 4.32 -19.35
C LEU A 58 8.17 4.93 -19.93
N PRO A 59 8.08 5.83 -20.92
CA PRO A 59 9.28 6.44 -21.50
C PRO A 59 10.16 7.20 -20.50
N ASP A 60 9.56 7.88 -19.53
CA ASP A 60 10.27 8.76 -18.57
C ASP A 60 10.40 8.18 -17.16
N ARG A 61 9.67 7.10 -16.85
CA ARG A 61 9.61 6.52 -15.50
C ARG A 61 9.21 5.05 -15.51
N ASP A 62 9.55 4.35 -14.43
CA ASP A 62 8.99 3.06 -14.08
C ASP A 62 8.03 3.22 -12.90
N VAL A 63 6.87 2.57 -12.99
CA VAL A 63 5.88 2.52 -11.91
C VAL A 63 6.12 1.23 -11.13
N TRP A 64 6.52 1.39 -9.87
CA TRP A 64 6.74 0.30 -8.94
C TRP A 64 5.54 0.16 -8.00
N LEU A 65 5.24 -1.08 -7.62
CA LEU A 65 4.18 -1.39 -6.66
C LEU A 65 4.60 -2.55 -5.74
N MET A 66 4.17 -2.47 -4.49
CA MET A 66 4.13 -3.59 -3.55
C MET A 66 2.78 -3.62 -2.82
N TRP A 67 2.48 -4.77 -2.22
CA TRP A 67 1.26 -4.98 -1.46
C TRP A 67 1.58 -5.47 -0.06
N VAL A 68 0.94 -4.87 0.94
CA VAL A 68 1.05 -5.26 2.36
C VAL A 68 -0.33 -5.47 2.97
N ARG A 69 -0.39 -6.19 4.09
CA ARG A 69 -1.57 -6.30 4.96
C ARG A 69 -1.35 -5.49 6.23
N ASP A 70 -2.39 -4.77 6.67
CA ASP A 70 -2.43 -4.20 8.01
C ASP A 70 -2.90 -5.22 9.06
N SER A 71 -3.12 -4.79 10.31
CA SER A 71 -3.54 -5.67 11.41
C SER A 71 -4.96 -6.23 11.24
N GLU A 72 -5.78 -5.64 10.36
CA GLU A 72 -7.15 -6.04 10.07
C GLU A 72 -7.25 -6.81 8.74
N GLU A 73 -6.11 -7.21 8.18
CA GLU A 73 -6.01 -7.91 6.90
C GLU A 73 -6.49 -7.09 5.69
N ASN A 74 -6.52 -5.75 5.77
CA ASN A 74 -6.79 -4.92 4.58
C ASN A 74 -5.60 -4.95 3.63
N LEU A 75 -5.86 -5.04 2.32
CA LEU A 75 -4.82 -4.96 1.31
C LEU A 75 -4.49 -3.50 1.00
N LEU A 76 -3.24 -3.11 1.25
CA LEU A 76 -2.76 -1.75 1.03
C LEU A 76 -1.67 -1.74 -0.04
N GLY A 77 -1.81 -0.86 -1.03
CA GLY A 77 -0.82 -0.65 -2.08
C GLY A 77 0.23 0.36 -1.63
N VAL A 78 1.50 0.12 -1.94
CA VAL A 78 2.57 1.13 -1.81
C VAL A 78 3.28 1.25 -3.13
N MET A 79 3.28 2.46 -3.70
CA MET A 79 3.73 2.72 -5.06
C MET A 79 4.85 3.76 -5.11
N GLU A 80 5.68 3.69 -6.14
CA GLU A 80 6.71 4.67 -6.47
C GLU A 80 6.69 4.92 -7.98
N GLU A 81 6.65 6.19 -8.40
CA GLU A 81 6.94 6.57 -9.79
C GLU A 81 8.41 6.98 -9.90
N ARG A 82 9.27 6.03 -10.29
CA ARG A 82 10.72 6.20 -10.35
C ARG A 82 11.13 6.73 -11.72
N ARG A 83 11.68 7.95 -11.78
CA ARG A 83 12.22 8.49 -13.04
C ARG A 83 13.45 7.71 -13.50
N LYS A 84 13.61 7.62 -14.82
CA LYS A 84 14.80 7.05 -15.47
C LYS A 84 15.95 8.05 -15.54
#